data_AF-A0A3S4W5B4-F1
#
_entry.id   AF-A0A3S4W5B4-F1
#
_cell.length_a   1.000
_cell.length_b   1.000
_cell.length_c   1.000
_cell.angle_alpha   90.00
_cell.angle_beta   90.00
_cell.angle_gamma   90.00
#
_symmetry.space_group_name_H-M   'P 1'
#
loop_
_entity.id
_entity.type
_entity.pdbx_description
1 polymer ?
#
loop_
_entity_poly.entity_id
_entity_poly.type
_entity_poly.pdbx_seq_one_letter_code
_entity_poly.pdbx_strand_id
1 'polypeptide(L)'
;MPEQKRTTETRYLSGQGEVEWSQLRKEAGELTCAWADYEGFHIGPCPDEAPPYSHIWGWSRDGEVLLRGRIDAGRVIAGWLRKTPGGGKKEKEVPTVTRQVITWKPDHERLKINFTGEKANWPEKMQSVEVLGENPVTFIKEEKERS
;
A
#
# COMPACT_ATOMS: atom_id res chain seq x y z
N MET A 1 -9.02 25.36 6.70
CA MET A 1 -9.19 23.99 6.19
C MET A 1 -9.85 23.18 7.29
N PRO A 2 -10.93 22.42 7.03
CA PRO A 2 -11.55 21.60 8.07
C PRO A 2 -10.54 20.58 8.60
N GLU A 3 -10.62 20.31 9.90
CA GLU A 3 -9.74 19.38 10.59
C GLU A 3 -9.97 17.98 10.01
N GLN A 4 -8.96 17.41 9.35
CA GLN A 4 -9.05 16.05 8.82
C GLN A 4 -9.17 15.08 9.99
N LYS A 5 -10.16 14.19 9.94
CA LYS A 5 -10.32 13.12 10.92
C LYS A 5 -9.03 12.31 11.00
N ARG A 6 -8.35 12.38 12.15
CA ARG A 6 -7.14 11.62 12.46
C ARG A 6 -7.50 10.53 13.44
N THR A 7 -7.00 9.33 13.17
CA THR A 7 -7.13 8.21 14.10
C THR A 7 -5.75 7.68 14.41
N THR A 8 -5.42 7.61 15.70
CA THR A 8 -4.18 6.98 16.16
C THR A 8 -4.46 5.54 16.52
N GLU A 9 -3.60 4.63 16.07
CA GLU A 9 -3.63 3.23 16.48
C GLU A 9 -2.21 2.66 16.51
N THR A 10 -2.03 1.60 17.29
CA THR A 10 -0.76 0.87 17.35
C THR A 10 -0.76 -0.27 16.35
N ARG A 11 0.34 -0.45 15.62
CA ARG A 11 0.54 -1.52 14.62
C ARG A 11 1.95 -2.10 14.73
N TYR A 12 2.18 -3.24 14.10
CA TYR A 12 3.46 -3.93 14.03
C TYR A 12 4.13 -3.66 12.68
N LEU A 13 5.28 -2.99 12.71
CA LEU A 13 6.11 -2.73 11.54
C LEU A 13 7.22 -3.78 11.45
N SER A 14 7.37 -4.41 10.29
CA SER A 14 8.52 -5.24 9.94
C SER A 14 9.15 -4.78 8.63
N GLY A 15 10.49 -4.81 8.59
CA GLY A 15 11.25 -4.63 7.36
C GLY A 15 11.84 -5.97 6.93
N GLN A 16 11.67 -6.34 5.66
CA GLN A 16 12.24 -7.56 5.10
C GLN A 16 13.63 -7.34 4.47
N GLY A 17 14.08 -6.09 4.37
CA GLY A 17 15.25 -5.76 3.59
C GLY A 17 14.97 -5.93 2.10
N GLU A 18 16.02 -6.18 1.32
CA GLU A 18 15.92 -6.44 -0.11
C GLU A 18 15.50 -7.90 -0.37
N VAL A 19 14.45 -8.08 -1.17
CA VAL A 19 13.95 -9.39 -1.62
C VAL A 19 13.73 -9.39 -3.13
N GLU A 20 13.75 -10.58 -3.72
CA GLU A 20 13.40 -10.77 -5.13
C GLU A 20 11.91 -10.46 -5.38
N TRP A 21 11.59 -9.86 -6.53
CA TRP A 21 10.21 -9.49 -6.85
C TRP A 21 9.24 -10.68 -6.78
N SER A 22 9.64 -11.83 -7.31
CA SER A 22 8.82 -13.05 -7.31
C SER A 22 8.48 -13.52 -5.90
N GLN A 23 9.39 -13.34 -4.94
CA GLN A 23 9.12 -13.61 -3.54
C GLN A 23 8.12 -12.61 -2.96
N LEU A 24 8.34 -11.30 -3.19
CA LEU A 24 7.39 -10.28 -2.74
C LEU A 24 5.99 -10.55 -3.29
N ARG A 25 5.86 -10.83 -4.59
CA ARG A 25 4.59 -11.11 -5.25
C ARG A 25 3.88 -12.31 -4.61
N LYS A 26 4.62 -13.38 -4.29
CA LYS A 26 4.07 -14.56 -3.60
C LYS A 26 3.55 -14.19 -2.21
N GLU A 27 4.30 -13.39 -1.45
CA GLU A 27 3.92 -12.96 -0.11
C GLU A 27 2.77 -11.94 -0.10
N ALA A 28 2.70 -11.11 -1.15
CA ALA A 28 1.60 -10.18 -1.37
C ALA A 28 0.28 -10.91 -1.61
N GLY A 29 0.29 -12.14 -2.15
CA GLY A 29 -0.90 -12.97 -2.27
C GLY A 29 -2.10 -12.23 -2.89
N GLU A 30 -3.17 -12.07 -2.12
CA GLU A 30 -4.42 -11.40 -2.54
C GLU A 30 -4.50 -9.91 -2.17
N LEU A 31 -3.39 -9.26 -1.79
CA LEU A 31 -3.40 -7.83 -1.54
C LEU A 31 -3.80 -7.06 -2.81
N THR A 32 -4.63 -6.04 -2.63
CA THR A 32 -4.77 -4.99 -3.64
C THR A 32 -3.53 -4.12 -3.59
N CYS A 33 -2.89 -3.93 -4.73
CA CYS A 33 -1.71 -3.12 -4.92
C CYS A 33 -2.00 -1.84 -5.69
N ALA A 34 -1.17 -0.83 -5.44
CA ALA A 34 -1.09 0.36 -6.24
C ALA A 34 0.36 0.63 -6.65
N TRP A 35 0.58 0.86 -7.94
CA TRP A 35 1.90 1.08 -8.52
C TRP A 35 1.79 2.01 -9.72
N ALA A 36 2.93 2.42 -10.27
CA ALA A 36 2.99 3.13 -11.53
C ALA A 36 3.96 2.44 -12.49
N ASP A 37 3.72 2.63 -13.78
CA ASP A 37 4.61 2.25 -14.87
C ASP A 37 4.53 3.30 -16.00
N TYR A 38 5.02 2.96 -17.19
CA TYR A 38 5.00 3.85 -18.35
C TYR A 38 3.59 4.18 -18.86
N GLU A 39 2.58 3.40 -18.48
CA GLU A 39 1.18 3.62 -18.83
C GLU A 39 0.43 4.44 -17.78
N GLY A 40 1.08 4.78 -16.67
CA GLY A 40 0.51 5.60 -15.61
C GLY A 40 0.38 4.82 -14.32
N PHE A 41 -0.66 5.13 -13.54
CA PHE A 41 -0.86 4.57 -12.21
C PHE A 41 -2.02 3.57 -12.21
N HIS A 42 -1.80 2.48 -11.49
CA HIS A 42 -2.63 1.29 -11.49
C HIS A 42 -3.08 0.96 -10.07
N ILE A 43 -4.28 0.40 -9.95
CA ILE A 43 -4.79 -0.24 -8.73
C ILE A 43 -5.36 -1.60 -9.13
N GLY A 44 -4.90 -2.67 -8.49
CA GLY A 44 -5.30 -4.03 -8.84
C GLY A 44 -4.46 -5.08 -8.11
N PRO A 45 -4.44 -6.34 -8.57
CA PRO A 45 -3.54 -7.36 -8.02
C PRO A 45 -2.06 -6.94 -8.12
N CYS A 46 -1.20 -7.48 -7.25
CA CYS A 46 0.24 -7.28 -7.35
C CYS A 46 0.76 -7.70 -8.74
N PRO A 47 1.50 -6.83 -9.48
CA PRO A 47 1.86 -7.13 -10.87
C PRO A 47 2.85 -8.29 -10.97
N ASP A 48 2.76 -9.02 -12.09
CA ASP A 48 3.57 -10.23 -12.33
C ASP A 48 5.07 -9.92 -12.42
N GLU A 49 5.40 -8.80 -13.03
CA GLU A 49 6.77 -8.29 -13.14
C GLU A 49 6.95 -7.02 -12.31
N ALA A 50 8.19 -6.77 -11.87
CA ALA A 50 8.51 -5.57 -11.11
C ALA A 50 8.25 -4.33 -11.98
N PRO A 51 7.37 -3.41 -11.57
CA PRO A 51 7.13 -2.23 -12.37
C PRO A 51 8.38 -1.33 -12.38
N PRO A 52 8.62 -0.59 -13.48
CA PRO A 52 9.86 0.17 -13.66
C PRO A 52 9.98 1.40 -12.74
N TYR A 53 8.89 1.80 -12.07
CA TYR A 53 8.88 2.95 -11.16
C TYR A 53 9.17 2.52 -9.73
N SER A 54 9.61 3.49 -8.92
CA SER A 54 10.32 3.24 -7.67
C SER A 54 9.49 2.71 -6.50
N HIS A 55 8.15 2.66 -6.58
CA HIS A 55 7.33 2.29 -5.42
C HIS A 55 6.08 1.48 -5.76
N ILE A 56 5.75 0.58 -4.84
CA ILE A 56 4.48 -0.13 -4.77
C ILE A 56 3.90 -0.02 -3.36
N TRP A 57 2.57 0.09 -3.30
CA TRP A 57 1.79 -0.09 -2.08
C TRP A 57 0.93 -1.32 -2.21
N GLY A 58 0.61 -1.97 -1.10
CA GLY A 58 -0.38 -3.04 -1.05
C GLY A 58 -1.20 -2.98 0.23
N TRP A 59 -2.45 -3.41 0.18
CA TRP A 59 -3.34 -3.50 1.34
C TRP A 59 -4.31 -4.67 1.21
N SER A 60 -4.61 -5.29 2.36
CA SER A 60 -5.65 -6.31 2.46
C SER A 60 -7.02 -5.64 2.44
N ARG A 61 -8.06 -6.41 2.09
CA ARG A 61 -9.44 -5.91 1.99
C ARG A 61 -9.98 -5.29 3.28
N ASP A 62 -9.45 -5.69 4.43
CA ASP A 62 -9.79 -5.20 5.76
C ASP A 62 -8.81 -4.12 6.30
N GLY A 63 -7.74 -3.83 5.55
CA GLY A 63 -6.69 -2.89 5.94
C GLY A 63 -5.86 -3.33 7.15
N GLU A 64 -5.92 -4.62 7.49
CA GLU A 64 -5.16 -5.23 8.59
C GLU A 64 -3.69 -5.43 8.21
N VAL A 65 -3.40 -5.70 6.94
CA VAL A 65 -2.06 -5.93 6.39
C VAL A 65 -1.78 -4.90 5.31
N LEU A 66 -0.74 -4.09 5.50
CA LEU A 66 -0.27 -3.11 4.53
C LEU A 66 1.17 -3.43 4.11
N LEU A 67 1.47 -3.16 2.86
CA LEU A 67 2.77 -3.34 2.23
C LEU A 67 3.24 -1.99 1.66
N ARG A 68 4.53 -1.70 1.82
CA ARG A 68 5.25 -0.67 1.10
C ARG A 68 6.52 -1.26 0.53
N GLY A 69 6.72 -1.15 -0.78
CA GLY A 69 7.95 -1.54 -1.46
C GLY A 69 8.62 -0.35 -2.12
N ARG A 70 9.95 -0.28 -2.03
CA ARG A 70 10.80 0.51 -2.95
C ARG A 70 11.44 -0.45 -3.94
N ILE A 71 11.16 -0.25 -5.22
CA ILE A 71 11.61 -1.15 -6.29
C ILE A 71 12.99 -0.70 -6.77
N ASP A 72 13.88 -1.66 -6.98
CA ASP A 72 15.21 -1.49 -7.54
C ASP A 72 15.51 -2.67 -8.48
N ALA A 73 15.46 -2.43 -9.79
CA ALA A 73 15.85 -3.38 -10.86
C ALA A 73 15.49 -4.86 -10.62
N GLY A 74 14.19 -5.18 -10.51
CA GLY A 74 13.71 -6.56 -10.31
C GLY A 74 13.73 -7.04 -8.85
N ARG A 75 14.25 -6.21 -7.94
CA ARG A 75 14.23 -6.41 -6.49
C ARG A 75 13.40 -5.33 -5.82
N VAL A 76 13.12 -5.55 -4.53
CA VAL A 76 12.30 -4.64 -3.74
C VAL A 76 12.76 -4.64 -2.29
N ILE A 77 12.91 -3.44 -1.73
CA ILE A 77 13.04 -3.24 -0.31
C ILE A 77 11.64 -3.11 0.28
N ALA A 78 11.18 -4.14 0.99
CA ALA A 78 9.80 -4.26 1.45
C ALA A 78 9.64 -4.02 2.96
N GLY A 79 8.59 -3.29 3.31
CA GLY A 79 8.12 -3.10 4.67
C GLY A 79 6.64 -3.48 4.79
N TRP A 80 6.29 -4.09 5.92
CA TRP A 80 4.94 -4.54 6.22
C TRP A 80 4.44 -3.89 7.50
N LEU A 81 3.19 -3.44 7.48
CA LEU A 81 2.52 -2.86 8.64
C LEU A 81 1.25 -3.65 8.91
N ARG A 82 1.18 -4.29 10.08
CA ARG A 82 0.11 -5.22 10.46
C ARG A 82 -0.58 -4.80 11.75
N LYS A 83 -1.87 -5.03 11.92
CA LYS A 83 -2.51 -4.81 13.24
C LYS A 83 -2.19 -5.92 14.25
N THR A 84 -1.99 -7.14 13.78
CA THR A 84 -1.53 -8.27 14.58
C THR A 84 -0.12 -8.68 14.16
N PRO A 85 0.69 -9.24 15.08
CA PRO A 85 2.01 -9.75 14.73
C PRO A 85 1.93 -10.81 13.63
N GLY A 86 2.81 -10.73 12.63
CA GLY A 86 2.92 -11.71 11.55
C GLY A 86 3.73 -12.95 11.94
N GLY A 87 4.32 -12.95 13.14
CA GLY A 87 5.17 -14.03 13.65
C GLY A 87 6.64 -13.94 13.20
N GLY A 88 7.04 -12.85 12.56
CA GLY A 88 8.43 -12.62 12.15
C GLY A 88 9.33 -12.22 13.34
N LYS A 89 10.61 -12.64 13.31
CA LYS A 89 11.59 -12.34 14.38
C LYS A 89 11.94 -10.84 14.53
N LYS A 90 11.50 -9.97 13.61
CA LYS A 90 11.86 -8.54 13.57
C LYS A 90 10.63 -7.67 13.32
N GLU A 91 9.68 -7.74 14.23
CA GLU A 91 8.52 -6.84 14.29
C GLU A 91 8.70 -5.84 15.42
N LYS A 92 8.41 -4.57 15.15
CA LYS A 92 8.41 -3.49 16.13
C LYS A 92 7.01 -2.92 16.24
N GLU A 93 6.49 -2.87 17.46
CA GLU A 93 5.26 -2.15 17.75
C GLU A 93 5.51 -0.64 17.58
N VAL A 94 4.68 0.02 16.77
CA VAL A 94 4.82 1.42 16.39
C VAL A 94 3.49 2.16 16.46
N PRO A 95 3.48 3.43 16.94
CA PRO A 95 2.31 4.28 16.83
C PRO A 95 2.11 4.73 15.38
N THR A 96 0.87 4.74 14.94
CA THR A 96 0.49 5.16 13.59
C THR A 96 -0.61 6.20 13.62
N VAL A 97 -0.64 7.08 12.61
CA VAL A 97 -1.72 8.03 12.36
C VAL A 97 -2.34 7.69 11.02
N THR A 98 -3.65 7.48 11.02
CA THR A 98 -4.44 7.36 9.80
C THR A 98 -5.00 8.72 9.41
N ARG A 99 -4.87 9.10 8.13
CA ARG A 99 -5.44 10.33 7.56
C ARG A 99 -6.13 10.04 6.25
N GLN A 100 -7.15 10.84 5.94
CA GLN A 100 -7.72 10.88 4.60
C GLN A 100 -6.71 11.45 3.60
N VAL A 101 -6.60 10.82 2.43
CA VAL A 101 -5.83 11.35 1.31
C VAL A 101 -6.73 11.54 0.10
N ILE A 102 -6.21 12.20 -0.93
CA ILE A 102 -6.93 12.31 -2.19
C ILE A 102 -7.10 10.90 -2.76
N THR A 103 -8.35 10.51 -2.99
CA THR A 103 -8.65 9.31 -3.77
C THR A 103 -8.23 9.54 -5.21
N TRP A 104 -7.29 8.75 -5.70
CA TRP A 104 -7.02 8.61 -7.13
C TRP A 104 -8.31 8.14 -7.79
N LYS A 105 -8.83 8.79 -8.84
CA LYS A 105 -10.05 8.35 -9.55
C LYS A 105 -9.77 8.14 -11.03
N PRO A 106 -10.45 7.20 -11.72
CA PRO A 106 -10.19 6.91 -13.13
C PRO A 106 -10.36 8.11 -14.08
N ASP A 107 -11.12 9.13 -13.68
CA ASP A 107 -11.37 10.35 -14.44
C ASP A 107 -10.32 11.46 -14.21
N HIS A 108 -9.32 11.25 -13.34
CA HIS A 108 -8.23 12.23 -13.19
C HIS A 108 -7.21 12.08 -14.35
N GLU A 109 -6.81 13.20 -14.98
CA GLU A 109 -5.92 13.23 -16.15
C GLU A 109 -4.57 12.50 -15.99
N ARG A 110 -4.10 12.34 -14.74
CA ARG A 110 -2.85 11.63 -14.39
C ARG A 110 -3.00 10.10 -14.30
N LEU A 111 -4.23 9.58 -14.45
CA LEU A 111 -4.59 8.17 -14.40
C LEU A 111 -5.11 7.75 -15.77
N LYS A 112 -4.29 7.88 -16.82
CA LYS A 112 -4.61 7.39 -18.16
C LYS A 112 -4.50 5.86 -18.19
N ILE A 113 -5.44 5.17 -17.58
CA ILE A 113 -5.48 3.71 -17.59
C ILE A 113 -5.98 3.24 -18.96
N ASN A 114 -5.19 2.40 -19.65
CA ASN A 114 -5.68 1.56 -20.74
C ASN A 114 -6.39 0.36 -20.12
N PHE A 115 -7.70 0.49 -19.89
CA PHE A 115 -8.48 -0.57 -19.26
C PHE A 115 -8.69 -1.77 -20.19
N THR A 116 -8.36 -2.96 -19.69
CA THR A 116 -8.83 -4.25 -20.23
C THR A 116 -9.83 -4.96 -19.30
N GLY A 117 -10.31 -4.32 -18.21
CA GLY A 117 -11.24 -4.92 -17.24
C GLY A 117 -12.29 -3.93 -16.72
N GLU A 118 -13.47 -4.46 -16.37
CA GLU A 118 -14.63 -3.70 -15.87
C GLU A 118 -14.30 -2.85 -14.63
N LYS A 119 -14.98 -1.70 -14.50
CA LYS A 119 -14.92 -0.67 -13.44
C LYS A 119 -15.08 -1.15 -11.97
N ALA A 120 -15.08 -2.45 -11.69
CA ALA A 120 -15.81 -3.01 -10.56
C ALA A 120 -15.20 -2.79 -9.16
N ASN A 121 -13.91 -2.42 -9.00
CA ASN A 121 -13.28 -2.43 -7.67
C ASN A 121 -12.35 -1.23 -7.41
N TRP A 122 -12.77 -0.03 -7.83
CA TRP A 122 -12.00 1.17 -7.53
C TRP A 122 -12.33 1.72 -6.14
N PRO A 123 -11.35 2.08 -5.30
CA PRO A 123 -11.61 2.58 -3.96
C PRO A 123 -12.34 3.93 -3.98
N GLU A 124 -13.38 4.09 -3.17
CA GLU A 124 -14.11 5.37 -3.05
C GLU A 124 -13.31 6.41 -2.23
N LYS A 125 -12.65 5.94 -1.18
CA LYS A 125 -11.88 6.76 -0.23
C LYS A 125 -10.54 6.10 0.06
N MET A 126 -9.47 6.87 0.01
CA MET A 126 -8.11 6.40 0.32
C MET A 126 -7.61 7.03 1.61
N GLN A 127 -6.84 6.26 2.37
CA GLN A 127 -6.20 6.70 3.60
C GLN A 127 -4.69 6.47 3.56
N SER A 128 -3.93 7.42 4.11
CA SER A 128 -2.55 7.17 4.53
C SER A 128 -2.56 6.56 5.93
N VAL A 129 -1.66 5.61 6.17
CA VAL A 129 -1.29 5.14 7.51
C VAL A 129 0.18 5.46 7.69
N GLU A 130 0.45 6.47 8.51
CA GLU A 130 1.78 7.05 8.73
C GLU A 130 2.35 6.50 10.02
N VAL A 131 3.51 5.85 9.95
CA VAL A 131 4.28 5.46 11.13
C VAL A 131 4.91 6.72 11.73
N LEU A 132 4.62 6.99 12.99
CA LEU A 132 5.22 8.08 13.73
C LEU A 132 6.55 7.60 14.34
N GLY A 133 7.64 8.30 14.06
CA GLY A 133 8.96 7.98 14.60
C GLY A 133 10.08 8.73 13.88
N GLU A 134 11.32 8.45 14.25
CA GLU A 134 12.51 9.09 13.67
C GLU A 134 12.65 8.85 12.16
N ASN A 135 12.14 7.72 11.67
CA ASN A 135 12.13 7.37 10.26
C ASN A 135 10.68 7.16 9.82
N PRO A 136 9.96 8.23 9.45
CA PRO A 136 8.55 8.13 9.08
C PRO A 136 8.39 7.33 7.79
N VAL A 137 7.39 6.45 7.78
CA VAL A 137 7.03 5.63 6.60
C VAL A 137 5.53 5.74 6.38
N THR A 138 5.12 5.93 5.12
CA THR A 138 3.72 6.05 4.72
C THR A 138 3.26 4.81 3.96
N PHE A 139 2.25 4.17 4.51
CA PHE A 139 1.45 3.13 3.89
C PHE A 139 0.13 3.73 3.38
N ILE A 140 -0.54 3.00 2.50
CA ILE A 140 -1.80 3.42 1.89
C ILE A 140 -2.78 2.26 2.02
N LYS A 141 -4.06 2.59 2.23
CA LYS A 141 -5.17 1.63 2.21
C LYS A 141 -6.44 2.29 1.69
N GLU A 142 -7.36 1.48 1.21
CA GLU A 142 -8.75 1.89 1.03
C GLU A 142 -9.43 2.11 2.39
N GLU A 143 -10.23 3.18 2.51
CA GLU A 143 -11.20 3.31 3.60
C GLU A 143 -12.47 2.58 3.21
N LYS A 144 -12.82 1.56 4.00
CA LYS A 144 -14.17 1.02 3.96
C LYS A 144 -15.09 1.78 4.90
N GLU A 145 -16.25 2.15 4.39
CA GLU A 145 -17.39 2.43 5.26
C GLU A 145 -17.77 1.14 5.98
N ARG A 146 -17.91 1.20 7.31
CA ARG A 146 -18.44 0.06 8.07
C ARG A 146 -19.87 -0.18 7.58
N SER A 147 -20.08 -1.34 6.97
CA SER A 147 -21.40 -1.87 6.62
C SER A 147 -22.25 -2.06 7.87
#